data_AF-A0A538H3I1-F1
#
_entry.id   AF-A0A538H3I1-F1
#
_cell.length_a   1.000
_cell.length_b   1.000
_cell.length_c   1.000
_cell.angle_alpha   90.00
_cell.angle_beta   90.00
_cell.angle_gamma   90.00
#
_symmetry.space_group_name_H-M   'P 1'
#
loop_
_entity.id
_entity.type
_entity.pdbx_description
1 polymer ?
#
loop_
_entity_poly.entity_id
_entity_poly.type
_entity_poly.pdbx_seq_one_letter_code
_entity_poly.pdbx_strand_id
1 'polypeptide(L)'
;MVKFIEAMTAPEAPGETIEKLVGVYRVLIPHKIAAYTYHLNNTSTITDAPTIRSLKLALNDEFEDWRDGEMLIQSLLETEDDVKRAAAHQQRLEAILVRAGGIAGQGSIGGPMPVAEEVPV
;
A
#
# COMPACT_ATOMS: atom_id res chain seq x y z
N MET A 1 10.45 5.86 -6.33
CA MET A 1 9.54 4.82 -6.87
C MET A 1 10.26 3.70 -7.60
N VAL A 2 11.13 3.99 -8.59
CA VAL A 2 11.89 2.97 -9.34
C VAL A 2 12.57 1.94 -8.43
N LYS A 3 13.37 2.39 -7.44
CA LYS A 3 14.02 1.52 -6.46
C LYS A 3 13.06 0.64 -5.63
N PHE A 4 11.84 1.13 -5.38
CA PHE A 4 10.84 0.35 -4.66
C PHE A 4 10.31 -0.78 -5.54
N ILE A 5 9.93 -0.47 -6.79
CA ILE A 5 9.45 -1.46 -7.75
C ILE A 5 10.53 -2.52 -7.98
N GLU A 6 11.77 -2.12 -8.25
CA GLU A 6 12.90 -3.04 -8.41
C GLU A 6 13.06 -3.97 -7.20
N ALA A 7 13.05 -3.42 -5.98
CA ALA A 7 13.22 -4.23 -4.76
C ALA A 7 12.04 -5.16 -4.46
N MET A 8 10.82 -4.74 -4.80
CA MET A 8 9.60 -5.53 -4.62
C MET A 8 9.49 -6.64 -5.66
N THR A 9 9.94 -6.40 -6.90
CA THR A 9 9.89 -7.41 -7.96
C THR A 9 11.05 -8.38 -7.93
N ALA A 10 12.20 -8.00 -7.35
CA ALA A 10 13.43 -8.82 -7.32
C ALA A 10 13.28 -10.26 -6.77
N PRO A 11 12.43 -10.57 -5.77
CA PRO A 11 12.21 -11.94 -5.34
C PRO A 11 11.56 -12.77 -6.46
N GLU A 12 12.31 -13.73 -7.03
CA GLU A 12 11.87 -14.57 -8.15
C GLU A 12 12.34 -16.03 -8.04
N ALA A 13 13.27 -16.33 -7.12
CA ALA A 13 13.73 -17.70 -6.93
C ALA A 13 12.67 -18.54 -6.17
N PRO A 14 12.66 -19.88 -6.33
CA PRO A 14 11.67 -20.75 -5.69
C PRO A 14 11.57 -20.64 -4.16
N GLY A 15 12.65 -20.25 -3.49
CA GLY A 15 12.69 -20.06 -2.04
C GLY A 15 12.23 -18.69 -1.55
N GLU A 16 11.92 -17.75 -2.45
CA GLU A 16 11.65 -16.35 -2.13
C GLU A 16 10.16 -15.96 -2.23
N THR A 17 9.28 -16.96 -2.26
CA THR A 17 7.83 -16.76 -2.37
C THR A 17 7.28 -15.87 -1.24
N ILE A 18 7.77 -16.04 -0.02
CA ILE A 18 7.37 -15.22 1.13
C ILE A 18 7.70 -13.75 0.85
N GLU A 19 8.92 -13.46 0.42
CA GLU A 19 9.38 -12.10 0.11
C GLU A 19 8.55 -11.47 -1.02
N LYS A 20 8.26 -12.25 -2.08
CA LYS A 20 7.43 -11.80 -3.20
C LYS A 20 6.03 -11.40 -2.74
N LEU A 21 5.36 -12.29 -1.99
CA LEU A 21 4.00 -12.07 -1.53
C LEU A 21 3.94 -10.93 -0.51
N VAL A 22 4.88 -10.87 0.44
CA VAL A 22 4.97 -9.78 1.42
C VAL A 22 5.13 -8.42 0.73
N GLY A 23 5.97 -8.33 -0.30
CA GLY A 23 6.15 -7.07 -1.02
C GLY A 23 4.88 -6.56 -1.68
N VAL A 24 4.05 -7.45 -2.23
CA VAL A 24 2.78 -7.09 -2.86
C VAL A 24 1.69 -6.85 -1.81
N TYR A 25 1.40 -7.87 -0.99
CA TYR A 25 0.20 -7.91 -0.16
C TYR A 25 0.37 -7.26 1.22
N ARG A 26 1.60 -7.11 1.74
CA ARG A 26 1.82 -6.39 3.01
C ARG A 26 2.41 -4.99 2.85
N VAL A 27 2.83 -4.62 1.62
CA VAL A 27 3.38 -3.30 1.34
C VAL A 27 2.60 -2.62 0.20
N LEU A 28 2.77 -3.03 -1.06
CA LEU A 28 2.19 -2.27 -2.19
C LEU A 28 0.67 -2.08 -2.09
N ILE A 29 -0.10 -3.17 -1.91
CA ILE A 29 -1.57 -3.12 -1.91
C ILE A 29 -2.13 -2.31 -0.73
N PRO A 30 -1.68 -2.51 0.53
CA PRO A 30 -2.12 -1.67 1.65
C PRO A 30 -1.89 -0.17 1.41
N HIS A 31 -0.74 0.20 0.84
CA HIS A 31 -0.46 1.59 0.48
C HIS A 31 -1.37 2.09 -0.65
N LYS A 32 -1.70 1.23 -1.64
CA LYS A 32 -2.65 1.52 -2.73
C LYS A 32 -4.06 1.76 -2.20
N ILE A 33 -4.53 0.90 -1.30
CA ILE A 33 -5.81 1.06 -0.60
C ILE A 33 -5.85 2.41 0.12
N ALA A 34 -4.80 2.76 0.87
CA ALA A 34 -4.73 4.04 1.58
C ALA A 34 -4.82 5.23 0.62
N ALA A 35 -4.07 5.21 -0.49
CA ALA A 35 -4.10 6.27 -1.49
C ALA A 35 -5.47 6.42 -2.15
N TYR A 36 -6.07 5.31 -2.58
CA TYR A 36 -7.37 5.33 -3.26
C TYR A 36 -8.49 5.76 -2.31
N THR A 37 -8.42 5.35 -1.05
CA THR A 37 -9.33 5.80 0.01
C THR A 37 -9.19 7.30 0.24
N TYR A 38 -7.97 7.81 0.35
CA TYR A 38 -7.71 9.25 0.50
C TYR A 38 -8.32 10.05 -0.66
N HIS A 39 -8.05 9.63 -1.90
CA HIS A 39 -8.59 10.33 -3.07
C HIS A 39 -10.11 10.22 -3.16
N LEU A 40 -10.70 9.05 -2.86
CA LEU A 40 -12.15 8.87 -2.81
C LEU A 40 -12.80 9.83 -1.81
N ASN A 41 -12.22 9.97 -0.62
CA ASN A 41 -12.73 10.88 0.42
C ASN A 41 -12.64 12.37 0.02
N ASN A 42 -11.80 12.70 -0.96
CA ASN A 42 -11.60 14.07 -1.44
C ASN A 42 -12.30 14.35 -2.79
N THR A 43 -13.17 13.45 -3.25
CA THR A 43 -14.01 13.67 -4.44
C THR A 43 -15.29 14.44 -4.14
N SER A 44 -15.82 15.13 -5.14
CA SER A 44 -17.13 15.79 -5.11
C SER A 44 -18.21 14.90 -5.73
N THR A 45 -19.31 14.68 -5.02
CA THR A 45 -20.47 13.93 -5.54
C THR A 45 -21.19 14.66 -6.68
N ILE A 46 -20.93 15.97 -6.86
CA ILE A 46 -21.54 16.80 -7.91
C ILE A 46 -20.79 16.63 -9.23
N THR A 47 -19.46 16.60 -9.20
CA THR A 47 -18.62 16.63 -10.41
C THR A 47 -17.93 15.31 -10.72
N ASP A 48 -17.71 14.44 -9.71
CA ASP A 48 -16.75 13.33 -9.82
C ASP A 48 -17.45 11.96 -9.78
N ALA A 49 -18.75 11.90 -10.11
CA ALA A 49 -19.51 10.66 -10.06
C ALA A 49 -18.87 9.49 -10.84
N PRO A 50 -18.27 9.67 -12.04
CA PRO A 50 -17.51 8.61 -12.70
C PRO A 50 -16.29 8.14 -11.91
N THR A 51 -15.49 9.09 -11.40
CA THR A 51 -14.28 8.81 -10.60
C THR A 51 -14.60 8.04 -9.32
N ILE A 52 -15.67 8.45 -8.61
CA ILE A 52 -16.15 7.76 -7.40
C ILE A 52 -16.46 6.29 -7.68
N ARG A 53 -17.16 6.00 -8.78
CA ARG A 53 -17.49 4.61 -9.14
C ARG A 53 -16.25 3.80 -9.46
N SER A 54 -15.32 4.37 -10.22
CA SER A 54 -14.05 3.70 -10.55
C SER A 54 -13.19 3.42 -9.32
N LEU A 55 -13.07 4.38 -8.40
CA LEU A 55 -12.31 4.18 -7.16
C LEU A 55 -12.95 3.13 -6.25
N LYS A 56 -14.29 3.10 -6.15
CA LYS A 56 -14.99 2.07 -5.37
C LYS A 56 -14.80 0.66 -5.95
N LEU A 57 -14.85 0.52 -7.28
CA LEU A 57 -14.57 -0.75 -7.94
C LEU A 57 -13.14 -1.21 -7.64
N ALA A 58 -12.16 -0.35 -7.91
CA ALA A 58 -10.77 -0.67 -7.67
C ALA A 58 -10.50 -1.00 -6.19
N LEU A 59 -11.04 -0.23 -5.24
CA LEU A 59 -10.90 -0.51 -3.81
C LEU A 59 -11.46 -1.87 -3.43
N ASN A 60 -12.61 -2.28 -3.98
CA ASN A 60 -13.17 -3.59 -3.69
C ASN A 60 -12.21 -4.70 -4.12
N ASP A 61 -11.68 -4.61 -5.35
CA ASP A 61 -10.72 -5.57 -5.88
C ASP A 61 -9.44 -5.61 -5.01
N GLU A 62 -8.88 -4.45 -4.64
CA GLU A 62 -7.69 -4.39 -3.80
C GLU A 62 -7.91 -4.96 -2.38
N PHE A 63 -9.10 -4.77 -1.80
CA PHE A 63 -9.43 -5.35 -0.48
C PHE A 63 -9.57 -6.87 -0.55
N GLU A 64 -10.17 -7.39 -1.61
CA GLU A 64 -10.27 -8.83 -1.85
C GLU A 64 -8.88 -9.43 -2.08
N ASP A 65 -8.07 -8.84 -2.96
CA ASP A 65 -6.69 -9.26 -3.24
C ASP A 65 -5.81 -9.21 -1.99
N TRP A 66 -5.92 -8.15 -1.18
CA TRP A 66 -5.19 -8.03 0.06
C TRP A 66 -5.52 -9.16 1.03
N ARG A 67 -6.82 -9.44 1.23
CA ARG A 67 -7.28 -10.50 2.13
C ARG A 67 -6.76 -11.86 1.66
N ASP A 68 -6.94 -12.16 0.38
CA ASP A 68 -6.59 -13.46 -0.18
C ASP A 68 -5.07 -13.66 -0.19
N GLY A 69 -4.30 -12.62 -0.51
CA GLY A 69 -2.85 -12.63 -0.44
C GLY A 69 -2.30 -12.77 0.98
N GLU A 70 -2.91 -12.11 1.97
CA GLU A 70 -2.53 -12.30 3.38
C GLU A 70 -2.82 -13.72 3.85
N MET A 71 -3.95 -14.32 3.44
CA MET A 71 -4.24 -15.73 3.72
C MET A 71 -3.16 -16.66 3.17
N LEU A 72 -2.68 -16.43 1.94
CA LEU A 72 -1.59 -17.20 1.35
C LEU A 72 -0.28 -17.04 2.14
N ILE A 73 0.06 -15.81 2.55
CA ILE A 73 1.25 -15.58 3.37
C ILE A 73 1.14 -16.38 4.67
N GLN A 74 0.02 -16.33 5.38
CA GLN A 74 -0.17 -17.08 6.63
C GLN A 74 -0.01 -18.59 6.43
N SER A 75 -0.42 -19.13 5.27
CA SER A 75 -0.21 -20.55 4.97
C SER A 75 1.25 -20.95 4.75
N LEU A 76 2.14 -20.00 4.45
CA LEU A 76 3.56 -20.22 4.22
C LEU A 76 4.42 -19.98 5.47
N LEU A 77 3.89 -19.29 6.49
CA LEU A 77 4.61 -18.97 7.71
C LEU A 77 4.56 -20.14 8.71
N GLU A 78 5.29 -21.21 8.41
CA GLU A 78 5.29 -22.43 9.23
C GLU A 78 6.32 -22.41 10.36
N THR A 79 7.39 -21.61 10.22
CA THR A 79 8.50 -21.55 11.18
C THR A 79 8.77 -20.13 11.68
N GLU A 80 9.48 -20.02 12.81
CA GLU A 80 9.96 -18.72 13.28
C GLU A 80 10.88 -18.01 12.27
N ASP A 81 11.61 -18.77 11.46
CA ASP A 81 12.49 -18.20 10.43
C ASP A 81 11.68 -17.54 9.31
N ASP A 82 10.60 -18.18 8.87
CA ASP A 82 9.67 -17.63 7.88
C ASP A 82 9.08 -16.29 8.35
N VAL A 83 8.68 -16.23 9.63
CA VAL A 83 8.17 -15.00 10.25
C VAL A 83 9.24 -13.91 10.26
N LYS A 84 10.47 -14.24 10.63
CA LYS A 84 11.60 -13.29 10.66
C LYS A 84 11.92 -12.77 9.26
N ARG A 85 11.93 -13.64 8.26
CA ARG A 85 12.17 -13.29 6.85
C ARG A 85 11.09 -12.35 6.31
N ALA A 86 9.81 -12.69 6.54
CA ALA A 86 8.69 -11.86 6.14
C ALA A 86 8.78 -10.44 6.75
N ALA A 87 8.99 -10.36 8.07
CA ALA A 87 9.09 -9.09 8.77
C ALA A 87 10.29 -8.24 8.30
N ALA A 88 11.46 -8.86 8.14
CA ALA A 88 12.67 -8.19 7.67
C ALA A 88 12.50 -7.65 6.24
N HIS A 89 11.86 -8.43 5.37
CA HIS A 89 11.58 -8.00 4.00
C HIS A 89 10.59 -6.82 3.96
N GLN A 90 9.49 -6.92 4.71
CA GLN A 90 8.51 -5.85 4.83
C GLN A 90 9.16 -4.54 5.32
N GLN A 91 9.91 -4.61 6.42
CA GLN A 91 10.62 -3.45 6.97
C GLN A 91 11.53 -2.78 5.94
N ARG A 92 12.28 -3.59 5.17
CA ARG A 92 13.18 -3.08 4.14
C ARG A 92 12.42 -2.34 3.05
N LEU A 93 11.32 -2.90 2.55
CA LEU A 93 10.50 -2.28 1.50
C LEU A 93 9.83 -1.00 1.99
N GLU A 94 9.28 -1.00 3.20
CA GLU A 94 8.70 0.19 3.83
C GLU A 94 9.73 1.33 3.90
N ALA A 95 10.96 1.05 4.31
CA ALA A 95 12.02 2.04 4.34
C ALA A 95 12.35 2.61 2.94
N ILE A 96 12.30 1.78 1.88
CA ILE A 96 12.50 2.24 0.50
C ILE A 96 11.31 3.10 0.06
N LEU A 97 10.09 2.72 0.42
CA LEU A 97 8.88 3.43 0.05
C LEU A 97 8.78 4.81 0.72
N VAL A 98 9.17 4.93 1.99
CA VAL A 98 9.31 6.21 2.69
C VAL A 98 10.30 7.12 1.95
N ARG A 99 11.48 6.61 1.57
CA ARG A 99 12.46 7.38 0.77
C ARG A 99 11.94 7.74 -0.62
N ALA A 100 10.98 6.99 -1.15
CA ALA A 100 10.32 7.28 -2.42
C ALA A 100 9.23 8.35 -2.29
N GLY A 101 8.89 8.78 -1.07
CA GLY A 101 7.78 9.72 -0.81
C GLY A 101 6.40 9.06 -0.80
N GLY A 102 6.32 7.74 -0.58
CA GLY A 102 5.07 6.98 -0.68
C GLY A 102 4.72 6.59 -2.11
N ILE A 103 3.61 5.86 -2.29
CA ILE A 103 3.21 5.31 -3.60
C ILE A 103 2.69 6.35 -4.59
N ALA A 104 2.10 7.44 -4.09
CA ALA A 104 1.54 8.50 -4.92
C ALA A 104 2.51 9.71 -5.05
N GLY A 105 3.70 9.60 -4.44
CA GLY A 105 4.72 10.64 -4.44
C GLY A 105 4.60 11.62 -3.27
N GLN A 106 5.64 12.41 -3.07
CA GLN A 106 5.69 13.33 -1.94
C GLN A 106 4.59 14.40 -2.05
N GLY A 107 3.80 14.55 -1.00
CA GLY A 107 2.73 15.55 -0.91
C GLY A 107 1.43 15.19 -1.62
N SER A 108 1.32 14.01 -2.24
CA SER A 108 0.12 13.58 -2.96
C SER A 108 -0.99 13.04 -2.06
N ILE A 109 -0.64 12.56 -0.86
CA ILE A 109 -1.55 12.07 0.19
C ILE A 109 -1.26 12.88 1.44
N GLY A 110 -2.28 13.54 2.00
CA GLY A 110 -2.18 14.24 3.28
C GLY A 110 -1.03 15.25 3.33
N GLY A 111 -1.00 16.20 2.38
CA GLY A 111 -0.17 17.40 2.54
C GLY A 111 -0.38 18.03 3.92
N PRO A 112 0.57 18.85 4.44
CA PRO A 112 0.44 19.41 5.77
C PRO A 112 -0.96 20.03 5.89
N MET A 113 -1.78 19.46 6.78
CA MET A 113 -3.08 20.01 7.09
C MET A 113 -2.86 21.49 7.38
N PRO A 114 -3.55 22.43 6.71
CA PRO A 114 -3.51 23.80 7.16
C PRO A 114 -3.91 23.77 8.63
N VAL A 115 -3.00 24.19 9.51
CA VAL A 115 -3.35 24.48 10.91
C VAL A 115 -4.56 25.39 10.82
N ALA A 116 -5.68 24.94 11.38
CA ALA A 116 -6.91 25.72 11.37
C ALA A 116 -6.55 27.11 11.91
N GLU A 117 -6.66 28.14 11.07
CA GLU A 117 -6.62 29.51 11.56
C GLU A 117 -7.76 29.61 12.56
N GLU A 118 -7.42 29.89 13.82
CA GLU A 118 -8.41 30.23 14.83
C GLU A 118 -9.21 31.42 14.28
N VAL A 119 -10.46 31.15 13.92
CA VAL A 119 -11.41 32.20 13.53
C VAL A 119 -11.54 33.12 14.74
N PRO A 120 -11.15 34.40 14.65
CA PRO A 120 -11.33 35.33 15.75
C PRO A 120 -12.83 35.46 16.04
N VAL A 121 -13.21 35.23 17.30
CA VAL A 121 -14.56 35.46 17.83
C VAL A 121 -14.83 36.95 17.94
#